data_AF-A0A0G0BY17-F1
#
_entry.id   AF-A0A0G0BY17-F1
#
_cell.length_a   1.000
_cell.length_b   1.000
_cell.length_c   1.000
_cell.angle_alpha   90.00
_cell.angle_beta   90.00
_cell.angle_gamma   90.00
#
_symmetry.space_group_name_H-M   'P 1'
#
loop_
_entity.id
_entity.type
_entity.pdbx_description
1 polymer ?
#
loop_
_entity_poly.entity_id
_entity_poly.type
_entity_poly.pdbx_seq_one_letter_code
_entity_poly.pdbx_strand_id
1 'polypeptide(L)'
;MFDWFKKAVHKAVLSEQSTTRLAVSFCLGVYIAFSPFFLMHTWMAIAFSWLFGLNFAMMFAASFLINNPWTMVPVYLLSYFFGHYFLFYIFNIESCVWNPTFLNGLNAYLSSTFGIPEFCMTTFFVGGNLLGAIVAFASYPFVKLFFEKTAIAIQEFKSKKKGLDEDIGSE
;
A
#
# COMPACT_ATOMS: atom_id res chain seq x y z
N MET A 1 -13.97 -1.39 20.30
CA MET A 1 -13.67 -0.75 18.99
C MET A 1 -12.82 -1.66 18.09
N PHE A 2 -11.75 -2.28 18.63
CA PHE A 2 -10.83 -3.15 17.87
C PHE A 2 -11.47 -4.47 17.36
N ASP A 3 -12.43 -5.05 18.09
CA ASP A 3 -13.04 -6.34 17.71
C ASP A 3 -14.02 -6.25 16.54
N TRP A 4 -14.70 -5.11 16.38
CA TRP A 4 -15.56 -4.87 15.21
C TRP A 4 -14.71 -4.74 13.94
N PHE A 5 -13.58 -4.04 14.02
CA PHE A 5 -12.63 -3.92 12.92
C PHE A 5 -12.04 -5.28 12.53
N LYS A 6 -11.60 -6.08 13.51
CA LYS A 6 -11.16 -7.47 13.26
C LYS A 6 -12.23 -8.29 12.56
N LYS A 7 -13.49 -8.22 13.01
CA LYS A 7 -14.61 -8.92 12.38
C LYS A 7 -14.89 -8.44 10.95
N ALA A 8 -14.80 -7.14 10.69
CA ALA A 8 -15.00 -6.56 9.37
C ALA A 8 -13.90 -6.98 8.38
N VAL A 9 -12.62 -6.89 8.80
CA VAL A 9 -11.47 -7.36 8.02
C VAL A 9 -11.56 -8.86 7.78
N HIS A 10 -11.88 -9.64 8.82
CA HIS A 10 -12.02 -11.09 8.70
C HIS A 10 -13.14 -11.47 7.72
N LYS A 11 -14.29 -10.79 7.78
CA LYS A 11 -15.41 -11.02 6.86
C LYS A 11 -15.05 -10.63 5.42
N ALA A 12 -14.33 -9.53 5.22
CA ALA A 12 -13.91 -9.08 3.90
C ALA A 12 -12.83 -9.98 3.27
N VAL A 13 -11.91 -10.51 4.09
CA VAL A 13 -10.91 -11.50 3.65
C VAL A 13 -11.60 -12.83 3.30
N LEU A 14 -12.57 -13.26 4.10
CA LEU A 14 -13.29 -14.52 3.88
C LEU A 14 -14.34 -14.46 2.75
N SER A 15 -14.80 -13.27 2.36
CA SER A 15 -15.74 -13.12 1.24
C SER A 15 -15.08 -13.31 -0.12
N GLU A 16 -13.77 -13.10 -0.22
CA GLU A 16 -13.01 -13.27 -1.46
C GLU A 16 -12.47 -14.71 -1.54
N GLN A 17 -13.01 -15.50 -2.46
CA GLN A 17 -12.62 -16.92 -2.63
C GLN A 17 -11.28 -17.06 -3.35
N SER A 18 -10.85 -16.04 -4.11
CA SER A 18 -9.61 -16.08 -4.87
C SER A 18 -8.45 -15.44 -4.10
N THR A 19 -7.51 -16.27 -3.64
CA THR A 19 -6.24 -15.82 -3.05
C THR A 19 -5.45 -14.90 -3.99
N THR A 20 -5.59 -15.10 -5.30
CA THR A 20 -4.97 -14.25 -6.33
C THR A 20 -5.56 -12.84 -6.30
N ARG A 21 -6.90 -12.70 -6.28
CA ARG A 21 -7.56 -11.38 -6.21
C ARG A 21 -7.21 -10.67 -4.92
N LEU A 22 -7.14 -11.40 -3.80
CA LEU A 22 -6.75 -10.84 -2.51
C LEU A 22 -5.30 -10.35 -2.53
N ALA A 23 -4.38 -11.12 -3.13
CA ALA A 23 -2.99 -10.74 -3.29
C ALA A 23 -2.82 -9.49 -4.16
N VAL A 24 -3.48 -9.42 -5.32
CA VAL A 24 -3.45 -8.23 -6.19
C VAL A 24 -4.04 -7.02 -5.47
N SER A 25 -5.15 -7.19 -4.75
CA SER A 25 -5.77 -6.12 -3.96
C SER A 25 -4.80 -5.56 -2.93
N PHE A 26 -4.09 -6.44 -2.21
CA PHE A 26 -3.07 -6.04 -1.24
C PHE A 26 -1.90 -5.30 -1.91
N CYS A 27 -1.38 -5.81 -3.03
CA CYS A 27 -0.26 -5.18 -3.75
C CYS A 27 -0.63 -3.79 -4.29
N LEU A 28 -1.86 -3.59 -4.76
CA LEU A 28 -2.34 -2.25 -5.12
C LEU A 28 -2.47 -1.34 -3.89
N GLY A 29 -2.83 -1.89 -2.73
CA GLY A 29 -2.77 -1.14 -1.47
C GLY A 29 -1.35 -0.72 -1.09
N VAL A 30 -0.36 -1.59 -1.32
CA VAL A 30 1.07 -1.26 -1.17
C VAL A 30 1.44 -0.11 -2.11
N TYR A 31 1.06 -0.17 -3.39
CA TYR A 31 1.28 0.91 -4.33
C TYR A 31 0.66 2.23 -3.87
N ILE A 32 -0.61 2.21 -3.44
CA ILE A 32 -1.31 3.39 -2.93
C ILE A 32 -0.57 3.99 -1.72
N ALA A 33 -0.01 3.15 -0.82
CA ALA A 33 0.74 3.63 0.34
C ALA A 33 1.97 4.47 -0.02
N PHE A 34 2.67 4.12 -1.11
CA PHE A 34 3.85 4.84 -1.60
C PHE A 34 3.49 6.01 -2.52
N SER A 35 2.25 6.05 -2.99
CA SER A 35 1.78 7.02 -3.96
C SER A 35 1.79 8.45 -3.39
N PRO A 36 2.31 9.44 -4.14
CA PRO A 36 2.47 10.82 -3.67
C PRO A 36 1.16 11.62 -3.59
N PHE A 37 0.01 11.02 -3.95
CA PHE A 37 -1.29 11.69 -3.94
C PHE A 37 -1.89 11.72 -2.54
N PHE A 38 -1.42 12.68 -1.73
CA PHE A 38 -1.97 12.95 -0.40
C PHE A 38 -3.49 13.11 -0.46
N LEU A 39 -4.20 12.55 0.52
CA LEU A 39 -5.67 12.57 0.65
C LEU A 39 -6.45 11.83 -0.46
N MET A 40 -5.85 11.54 -1.61
CA MET A 40 -6.50 10.83 -2.70
C MET A 40 -6.43 9.30 -2.56
N HIS A 41 -5.72 8.77 -1.57
CA HIS A 41 -5.55 7.33 -1.36
C HIS A 41 -6.89 6.57 -1.26
N THR A 42 -7.89 7.15 -0.59
CA THR A 42 -9.25 6.56 -0.53
C THR A 42 -9.89 6.51 -1.92
N TRP A 43 -9.78 7.59 -2.69
CA TRP A 43 -10.31 7.66 -4.05
C TRP A 43 -9.60 6.69 -4.99
N MET A 44 -8.28 6.55 -4.86
CA MET A 44 -7.49 5.56 -5.60
C MET A 44 -7.95 4.13 -5.26
N ALA A 45 -8.15 3.83 -3.97
CA ALA A 45 -8.63 2.52 -3.54
C ALA A 45 -10.03 2.21 -4.09
N ILE A 46 -10.94 3.18 -4.04
CA ILE A 46 -12.28 3.05 -4.64
C ILE A 46 -12.15 2.82 -6.16
N ALA A 47 -11.41 3.68 -6.85
CA ALA A 47 -11.26 3.62 -8.30
C ALA A 47 -10.65 2.29 -8.76
N PHE A 48 -9.55 1.83 -8.15
CA PHE A 48 -8.92 0.57 -8.51
C PHE A 48 -9.77 -0.64 -8.12
N SER A 49 -10.43 -0.62 -6.97
CA SER A 49 -11.35 -1.70 -6.60
C SER A 49 -12.50 -1.82 -7.59
N TRP A 50 -13.04 -0.70 -8.07
CA TRP A 50 -14.12 -0.68 -9.05
C TRP A 50 -13.63 -1.09 -10.45
N LEU A 51 -12.54 -0.51 -10.94
CA LEU A 51 -12.00 -0.77 -12.29
C LEU A 51 -11.57 -2.22 -12.49
N PHE A 52 -10.98 -2.85 -11.47
CA PHE A 52 -10.45 -4.21 -11.56
C PHE A 52 -11.33 -5.25 -10.83
N GLY A 53 -12.45 -4.81 -10.24
CA GLY A 53 -13.33 -5.64 -9.41
C GLY A 53 -12.68 -6.14 -8.11
N LEU A 54 -11.59 -5.53 -7.66
CA LEU A 54 -10.77 -6.03 -6.55
C LEU A 54 -11.39 -5.74 -5.17
N ASN A 55 -10.86 -6.40 -4.13
CA ASN A 55 -11.35 -6.25 -2.77
C ASN A 55 -10.91 -4.91 -2.18
N PHE A 56 -11.84 -3.94 -2.16
CA PHE A 56 -11.61 -2.60 -1.62
C PHE A 56 -11.07 -2.63 -0.19
N ALA A 57 -11.68 -3.42 0.69
CA ALA A 57 -11.32 -3.46 2.10
C ALA A 57 -9.87 -3.94 2.29
N MET A 58 -9.45 -4.96 1.53
CA MET A 58 -8.08 -5.46 1.58
C MET A 58 -7.08 -4.43 1.08
N MET A 59 -7.40 -3.78 -0.05
CA MET A 59 -6.55 -2.73 -0.65
C MET A 59 -6.40 -1.54 0.30
N PHE A 60 -7.50 -1.07 0.87
CA PHE A 60 -7.52 0.05 1.81
C PHE A 60 -6.79 -0.29 3.12
N ALA A 61 -7.00 -1.49 3.66
CA ALA A 61 -6.30 -1.96 4.86
C ALA A 61 -4.79 -2.06 4.64
N ALA A 62 -4.34 -2.59 3.50
CA ALA A 62 -2.92 -2.67 3.14
C ALA A 62 -2.30 -1.28 3.03
N SER A 63 -3.00 -0.33 2.39
CA SER A 63 -2.54 1.05 2.28
C SER A 63 -2.35 1.70 3.64
N PHE A 64 -3.31 1.55 4.55
CA PHE A 64 -3.25 2.14 5.90
C PHE A 64 -2.21 1.47 6.79
N LEU A 65 -2.02 0.15 6.66
CA LEU A 65 -1.01 -0.58 7.41
C LEU A 65 0.41 -0.08 7.09
N ILE A 66 0.67 0.18 5.82
CA ILE A 66 1.99 0.61 5.32
C ILE A 66 2.19 2.11 5.46
N ASN A 67 1.14 2.93 5.29
CA ASN A 67 1.21 4.38 5.42
C ASN A 67 0.60 4.85 6.75
N ASN A 68 1.33 4.60 7.85
CA ASN A 68 0.96 5.02 9.20
C ASN A 68 1.94 6.10 9.71
N PRO A 69 1.64 6.81 10.83
CA PRO A 69 2.49 7.90 11.32
C PRO A 69 3.98 7.58 11.51
N TRP A 70 4.31 6.32 11.78
CA TRP A 70 5.69 5.88 11.98
C TRP A 70 6.39 5.53 10.67
N THR A 71 5.65 5.06 9.66
CA THR A 71 6.21 4.61 8.38
C THR A 71 6.09 5.63 7.26
N MET A 72 5.20 6.63 7.38
CA MET A 72 4.96 7.64 6.35
C MET A 72 6.22 8.46 6.04
N VAL A 73 6.94 8.90 7.08
CA VAL A 73 8.16 9.72 6.93
C VAL A 73 9.26 8.94 6.21
N PRO A 74 9.65 7.72 6.63
CA PRO A 74 10.67 6.97 5.91
C PRO A 74 10.22 6.58 4.50
N VAL A 75 8.94 6.25 4.27
CA VAL A 75 8.42 5.98 2.92
C VAL A 75 8.58 7.20 2.02
N TYR A 76 8.22 8.40 2.49
CA TYR A 76 8.33 9.61 1.67
C TYR A 76 9.78 10.02 1.40
N LEU A 77 10.66 9.87 2.38
CA LEU A 77 12.09 10.11 2.19
C LEU A 77 12.69 9.14 1.17
N LEU A 78 12.39 7.84 1.29
CA LEU A 78 12.86 6.84 0.34
C LEU A 78 12.34 7.12 -1.07
N SER A 79 11.06 7.47 -1.21
CA SER A 79 10.49 7.89 -2.49
C SER A 79 11.21 9.09 -3.06
N TYR A 80 11.50 10.12 -2.27
CA TYR A 80 12.23 11.30 -2.73
C TYR A 80 13.66 10.98 -3.17
N PHE A 81 14.44 10.29 -2.33
CA PHE A 81 15.82 9.94 -2.65
C PHE A 81 15.91 9.00 -3.85
N PHE A 82 15.01 8.03 -3.93
CA PHE A 82 14.94 7.13 -5.08
C PHE A 82 14.59 7.90 -6.36
N GLY A 83 13.63 8.82 -6.31
CA GLY A 83 13.29 9.69 -7.44
C GLY A 83 14.46 10.57 -7.87
N HIS A 84 15.20 11.13 -6.92
CA HIS A 84 16.36 11.98 -7.21
C HIS A 84 17.48 11.16 -7.84
N TYR A 85 17.77 9.98 -7.26
CA TYR A 85 18.72 9.04 -7.82
C TYR A 85 18.35 8.65 -9.26
N PHE A 86 17.09 8.29 -9.48
CA PHE A 86 16.60 7.89 -10.78
C PHE A 86 16.69 9.03 -11.80
N LEU A 87 16.15 10.21 -11.51
CA LEU A 87 16.13 11.31 -12.48
C LEU A 87 17.51 11.94 -12.71
N PHE A 88 18.24 12.25 -11.65
CA PHE A 88 19.51 12.97 -11.75
C PHE A 88 20.67 12.04 -12.10
N TYR A 89 20.85 10.91 -11.42
CA TYR A 89 22.03 10.07 -11.64
C TYR A 89 21.89 9.11 -12.83
N ILE A 90 20.68 8.64 -13.15
CA ILE A 90 20.47 7.73 -14.30
C ILE A 90 20.21 8.51 -15.59
N PHE A 91 19.37 9.54 -15.54
CA PHE A 91 18.95 10.29 -16.74
C PHE A 91 19.57 11.68 -16.88
N ASN A 92 20.33 12.16 -15.89
CA ASN A 92 20.89 13.53 -15.87
C ASN A 92 19.83 14.62 -16.06
N ILE A 93 18.64 14.42 -15.47
CA ILE A 93 17.52 15.36 -15.51
C ILE A 93 17.45 16.12 -14.19
N GLU A 94 17.58 17.44 -14.27
CA GLU A 94 17.31 18.34 -13.15
C GLU A 94 15.80 18.54 -12.97
N SER A 95 15.20 17.70 -12.13
CA SER A 95 13.76 17.69 -11.88
C SER A 95 13.25 18.92 -11.11
N CYS A 96 14.11 19.60 -10.36
CA CYS A 96 13.77 20.81 -9.60
C CYS A 96 13.38 21.99 -10.50
N VAL A 97 13.83 22.01 -11.75
CA VAL A 97 13.45 23.07 -12.72
C VAL A 97 11.95 23.04 -13.02
N TRP A 98 11.31 21.88 -12.86
CA TRP A 98 9.90 21.65 -13.14
C TRP A 98 9.02 21.77 -11.89
N ASN A 99 9.54 22.36 -10.80
CA ASN A 99 8.80 22.50 -9.56
C ASN A 99 7.65 23.51 -9.75
N PRO A 100 6.42 23.19 -9.35
CA PRO A 100 5.30 24.11 -9.52
C PRO A 100 5.48 25.35 -8.63
N THR A 101 5.12 26.52 -9.18
CA THR A 101 5.37 27.84 -8.57
C THR A 101 4.71 28.02 -7.21
N PHE A 102 3.60 27.32 -6.93
CA PHE A 102 2.93 27.39 -5.62
C PHE A 102 3.81 26.86 -4.47
N LEU A 103 4.84 26.06 -4.75
CA LEU A 103 5.78 25.56 -3.74
C LEU A 103 6.86 26.55 -3.36
N ASN A 104 7.06 27.64 -4.12
CA ASN A 104 8.13 28.60 -3.86
C ASN A 104 8.03 29.21 -2.45
N GLY A 105 6.82 29.49 -1.98
CA GLY A 105 6.60 29.99 -0.62
C GLY A 105 6.97 28.96 0.46
N LEU A 106 6.62 27.69 0.25
CA LEU A 106 6.98 26.60 1.15
C LEU A 106 8.51 26.39 1.16
N ASN A 107 9.15 26.38 -0.01
CA ASN A 107 10.60 26.22 -0.13
C ASN A 107 11.37 27.38 0.50
N ALA A 108 10.92 28.62 0.31
CA ALA A 108 11.50 29.78 0.97
C ALA A 108 11.38 29.67 2.50
N TYR A 109 10.22 29.24 3.00
CA TYR A 109 10.00 29.03 4.43
C TYR A 109 10.90 27.92 4.99
N LEU A 110 10.97 26.77 4.32
CA LEU A 110 11.80 25.62 4.71
C LEU A 110 13.30 25.96 4.69
N SER A 111 13.76 26.66 3.66
CA SER A 111 15.16 27.10 3.55
C SER A 111 15.49 28.14 4.62
N SER A 112 14.64 29.14 4.83
CA SER A 112 14.90 30.20 5.82
C SER A 112 14.80 29.72 7.27
N THR A 113 13.90 28.79 7.57
CA THR A 113 13.61 28.38 8.96
C THR A 113 14.42 27.15 9.38
N PHE A 114 14.61 26.21 8.47
CA PHE A 114 15.22 24.91 8.78
C PHE A 114 16.51 24.64 7.99
N GLY A 115 16.93 25.54 7.08
CA GLY A 115 18.10 25.33 6.23
C GLY A 115 17.94 24.16 5.25
N ILE A 116 16.71 23.71 5.00
CA ILE A 116 16.43 22.55 4.15
C ILE A 116 16.56 22.99 2.69
N PRO A 117 17.32 22.25 1.85
CA PRO A 117 17.42 22.53 0.42
C PRO A 117 16.06 22.37 -0.27
N GLU A 118 15.91 22.97 -1.45
CA GLU A 118 14.62 23.03 -2.15
C GLU A 118 13.93 21.67 -2.26
N PHE A 119 12.67 21.59 -1.80
CA PHE A 119 11.85 20.40 -1.98
C PHE A 119 11.31 20.35 -3.41
N CYS A 120 11.73 19.33 -4.16
CA CYS A 120 11.26 19.09 -5.51
C CYS A 120 10.08 18.10 -5.53
N MET A 121 8.89 18.61 -5.86
CA MET A 121 7.70 17.79 -5.96
C MET A 121 7.77 16.79 -7.13
N THR A 122 8.35 17.17 -8.27
CA THR A 122 8.50 16.28 -9.42
C THR A 122 9.33 15.04 -9.07
N THR A 123 10.44 15.23 -8.37
CA THR A 123 11.27 14.14 -7.83
C THR A 123 10.46 13.22 -6.94
N PHE A 124 9.72 13.80 -5.99
CA PHE A 124 8.88 13.04 -5.08
C PHE A 124 7.81 12.23 -5.82
N PHE A 125 7.19 12.81 -6.85
CA PHE A 125 6.13 12.16 -7.60
C PHE A 125 6.64 10.99 -8.42
N VAL A 126 7.73 11.19 -9.16
CA VAL A 126 8.34 10.11 -9.96
C VAL A 126 8.83 9.00 -9.04
N GLY A 127 9.53 9.37 -7.96
CA GLY A 127 10.07 8.41 -7.01
C GLY A 127 8.99 7.60 -6.30
N GLY A 128 7.92 8.24 -5.83
CA GLY A 128 6.82 7.55 -5.13
C GLY A 128 6.06 6.57 -6.02
N ASN A 129 5.71 6.98 -7.24
CA ASN A 129 5.02 6.08 -8.18
C ASN A 129 5.93 4.93 -8.63
N LEU A 130 7.20 5.21 -8.97
CA LEU A 130 8.12 4.19 -9.46
C LEU A 130 8.53 3.20 -8.36
N LEU A 131 8.94 3.71 -7.19
CA LEU A 131 9.29 2.87 -6.05
C LEU A 131 8.06 2.08 -5.56
N GLY A 132 6.90 2.73 -5.47
CA GLY A 132 5.65 2.08 -5.11
C GLY A 132 5.29 0.94 -6.06
N ALA A 133 5.44 1.14 -7.37
CA ALA A 133 5.21 0.09 -8.35
C ALA A 133 6.20 -1.07 -8.17
N ILE A 134 7.50 -0.77 -8.04
CA ILE A 134 8.54 -1.80 -7.83
C ILE A 134 8.23 -2.62 -6.58
N VAL A 135 7.93 -1.97 -5.45
CA VAL A 135 7.62 -2.64 -4.18
C VAL A 135 6.34 -3.45 -4.29
N ALA A 136 5.29 -2.93 -4.95
CA ALA A 136 4.05 -3.65 -5.18
C ALA A 136 4.28 -4.93 -6.01
N PHE A 137 4.99 -4.84 -7.15
CA PHE A 137 5.32 -6.01 -7.97
C PHE A 137 6.21 -7.01 -7.24
N ALA A 138 7.23 -6.53 -6.53
CA ALA A 138 8.13 -7.37 -5.74
C ALA A 138 7.40 -8.08 -4.59
N SER A 139 6.37 -7.46 -4.02
CA SER A 139 5.59 -8.03 -2.91
C SER A 139 4.63 -9.15 -3.35
N TYR A 140 4.19 -9.15 -4.61
CA TYR A 140 3.18 -10.09 -5.13
C TYR A 140 3.46 -11.57 -4.84
N PRO A 141 4.64 -12.15 -5.16
CA PRO A 141 4.90 -13.57 -4.89
C PRO A 141 4.80 -13.90 -3.40
N PHE A 142 5.34 -13.04 -2.52
CA PHE A 142 5.31 -13.27 -1.08
C PHE A 142 3.89 -13.20 -0.51
N VAL A 143 3.12 -12.19 -0.95
CA VAL A 143 1.74 -11.97 -0.53
C VAL A 143 0.83 -13.09 -1.03
N LYS A 144 1.03 -13.54 -2.27
CA LYS A 144 0.27 -14.66 -2.85
C LYS A 144 0.52 -15.95 -2.06
N LEU A 145 1.79 -16.28 -1.79
CA LEU A 145 2.16 -17.44 -0.99
C LEU A 145 1.59 -17.37 0.42
N PHE A 146 1.60 -16.19 1.05
CA PHE A 146 1.00 -15.98 2.36
C PHE A 146 -0.50 -16.29 2.36
N PHE A 147 -1.26 -15.77 1.39
CA PHE A 147 -2.70 -16.04 1.31
C PHE A 147 -3.04 -17.48 0.94
N GLU A 148 -2.28 -18.12 0.07
CA GLU A 148 -2.47 -19.55 -0.26
C GLU A 148 -2.27 -20.44 0.96
N LYS A 149 -1.18 -20.24 1.71
CA LYS A 149 -0.92 -20.99 2.94
C LYS A 149 -2.00 -20.75 4.01
N THR A 150 -2.42 -19.50 4.16
CA THR A 150 -3.47 -19.14 5.13
C THR A 150 -4.81 -19.77 4.75
N ALA A 151 -5.14 -19.82 3.46
CA ALA A 151 -6.37 -20.44 2.98
C ALA A 151 -6.38 -21.97 3.25
N ILE A 152 -5.27 -22.66 2.99
CA ILE A 152 -5.13 -24.11 3.27
C ILE A 152 -5.29 -24.38 4.77
N ALA A 153 -4.57 -23.63 5.62
CA ALA A 153 -4.66 -23.82 7.06
C ALA A 153 -6.09 -23.58 7.61
N ILE A 154 -6.82 -22.61 7.06
CA ILE A 154 -8.22 -22.36 7.42
C ILE A 154 -9.12 -23.52 6.99
N GLN A 155 -8.89 -24.11 5.82
CA GLN A 155 -9.66 -25.27 5.34
C GLN A 155 -9.41 -26.51 6.21
N GLU A 156 -8.15 -26.79 6.54
CA GLU A 156 -7.77 -27.89 7.44
C GLU A 156 -8.41 -27.72 8.82
N PHE A 157 -8.36 -26.50 9.39
CA PHE A 157 -8.98 -26.21 10.68
C PHE A 157 -10.51 -26.40 10.64
N LYS A 158 -11.19 -25.94 9.58
CA LYS A 158 -12.63 -26.15 9.40
C LYS A 158 -12.99 -27.62 9.25
N SER A 159 -12.20 -28.39 8.50
CA SER A 159 -12.40 -29.83 8.35
C SER A 159 -12.24 -30.58 9.67
N LYS A 160 -11.20 -30.25 10.45
CA LYS A 160 -10.95 -30.86 11.77
C LYS A 160 -12.06 -30.52 12.76
N LYS A 161 -12.53 -29.27 12.78
CA LYS A 161 -13.63 -28.85 13.65
C LYS A 161 -14.93 -29.58 13.31
N LYS A 162 -15.25 -29.70 12.01
CA LYS A 162 -16.45 -30.42 11.57
C LYS A 162 -16.45 -31.89 12.01
N GLY A 163 -15.30 -32.57 11.90
CA GLY A 163 -15.17 -33.95 12.39
C GLY A 163 -15.37 -34.08 13.90
N LEU A 164 -14.84 -33.15 14.69
CA LEU A 164 -15.05 -33.10 16.14
C LEU A 164 -16.53 -32.87 16.52
N ASP A 165 -17.21 -31.97 15.80
CA ASP A 165 -18.62 -31.67 16.05
C ASP A 165 -19.55 -32.86 15.66
N GLU A 166 -19.17 -33.68 14.67
CA GLU A 166 -19.89 -34.91 14.27
C GLU A 166 -19.69 -36.06 15.26
N ASP A 167 -18.48 -36.26 15.81
CA ASP A 167 -18.23 -37.29 16.84
C ASP A 167 -19.05 -37.02 18.12
N ILE A 168 -19.09 -35.76 18.59
CA ILE A 168 -19.81 -35.38 19.83
C ILE A 168 -21.34 -35.44 19.67
N GLY A 169 -21.86 -35.27 18.44
CA GLY A 169 -23.31 -35.35 18.17
C GLY A 169 -23.83 -36.78 17.95
N SER A 170 -22.94 -37.78 17.97
CA SER A 170 -23.26 -39.20 17.75
C SER A 170 -23.31 -40.06 19.02
N GLU A 171 -23.01 -39.46 20.18
CA GLU A 171 -23.19 -40.01 21.53
C GLU A 171 -24.53 -39.56 22.16
#